data_AF-A0A9D3SN40-F1
#
_entry.id   AF-A0A9D3SN40-F1
#
_cell.length_a   1.000
_cell.length_b   1.000
_cell.length_c   1.000
_cell.angle_alpha   90.00
_cell.angle_beta   90.00
_cell.angle_gamma   90.00
#
_symmetry.space_group_name_H-M   'P 1'
#
loop_
_entity.id
_entity.type
_entity.pdbx_description
1 polymer ?
#
loop_
_entity_poly.entity_id
_entity_poly.type
_entity_poly.pdbx_seq_one_letter_code
_entity_poly.pdbx_strand_id
1 'polypeptide(L)'
;MDVFLMIRRHKTTIFTDAKESTTVYELKRIVEGILKRPPEDQRLYKDDQLLDDGKTLGDCGFTSQTARPQAPATVGLAFRITDDAFEQLQVDPFSNPPELPDVMKPQDSGSTANEQSVQ
;
A
#
# COMPACT_ATOMS: atom_id res chain seq x y z
N MET A 1 16.67 5.50 -7.51
CA MET A 1 16.39 5.25 -6.09
C MET A 1 15.45 4.06 -5.98
N ASP A 2 15.44 3.36 -4.85
CA ASP A 2 14.53 2.24 -4.60
C ASP A 2 13.20 2.71 -4.03
N VAL A 3 12.12 2.02 -4.39
CA VAL A 3 10.77 2.19 -3.87
C VAL A 3 10.27 0.87 -3.32
N PHE A 4 9.58 0.91 -2.18
CA PHE A 4 9.08 -0.27 -1.49
C PHE A 4 7.57 -0.34 -1.64
N LEU A 5 7.07 -1.47 -2.12
CA LEU A 5 5.70 -1.63 -2.59
C LEU A 5 4.97 -2.77 -1.86
N MET A 6 3.68 -2.58 -1.65
CA MET A 6 2.71 -3.62 -1.34
C MET A 6 1.80 -3.82 -2.54
N ILE A 7 2.01 -4.89 -3.30
CA ILE A 7 1.10 -5.26 -4.39
C ILE A 7 -0.04 -6.08 -3.81
N ARG A 8 -1.28 -5.58 -3.91
CA ARG A 8 -2.44 -6.12 -3.18
C ARG A 8 -3.58 -6.52 -4.12
N ARG A 9 -4.17 -7.70 -3.87
CA ARG A 9 -5.32 -8.26 -4.57
C ARG A 9 -6.09 -9.19 -3.63
N HIS A 10 -7.38 -8.93 -3.38
CA HIS A 10 -8.17 -9.60 -2.33
C HIS A 10 -7.37 -9.67 -1.01
N LYS A 11 -7.10 -10.87 -0.50
CA LYS A 11 -6.29 -11.13 0.70
C LYS A 11 -4.79 -11.32 0.43
N THR A 12 -4.35 -11.27 -0.83
CA THR A 12 -2.95 -11.39 -1.20
C THR A 12 -2.25 -10.04 -1.06
N THR A 13 -1.08 -10.04 -0.43
CA THR A 13 -0.18 -8.87 -0.35
C THR A 13 1.25 -9.35 -0.59
N ILE A 14 1.91 -8.78 -1.59
CA ILE A 14 3.31 -9.04 -1.94
C ILE A 14 4.13 -7.81 -1.53
N PHE A 15 5.14 -8.01 -0.69
CA PHE A 15 6.15 -7.00 -0.42
C PHE A 15 7.32 -7.18 -1.38
N THR A 16 7.65 -6.13 -2.10
CA THR A 16 8.78 -6.11 -3.03
C THR A 16 9.32 -4.70 -3.17
N ASP A 17 10.54 -4.58 -3.64
CA ASP A 17 11.15 -3.32 -4.02
C ASP A 17 11.43 -3.29 -5.54
N ALA A 18 11.49 -2.09 -6.08
CA ALA A 18 11.84 -1.82 -7.46
C ALA A 18 12.58 -0.50 -7.56
N LYS A 19 13.19 -0.20 -8.71
CA LYS A 19 13.73 1.13 -8.97
C LYS A 19 12.60 2.07 -9.30
N GLU A 20 12.72 3.34 -8.89
CA GLU A 20 11.79 4.40 -9.29
C GLU A 20 11.69 4.55 -10.82
N SER A 21 12.76 4.19 -11.54
CA SER A 21 12.82 4.16 -13.01
C SER A 21 12.25 2.87 -13.63
N THR A 22 11.91 1.85 -12.83
CA THR A 22 11.26 0.63 -13.33
C THR A 22 9.91 0.99 -13.91
N THR A 23 9.54 0.37 -15.02
CA THR A 23 8.25 0.57 -15.68
C THR A 23 7.15 -0.26 -15.02
N VAL A 24 5.90 0.14 -15.24
CA VAL A 24 4.73 -0.63 -14.81
C VAL A 24 4.74 -2.03 -15.46
N TYR A 25 5.15 -2.14 -16.72
CA TYR A 25 5.30 -3.44 -17.39
C TYR A 25 6.33 -4.35 -16.70
N GLU A 26 7.49 -3.83 -16.33
CA GLU A 26 8.50 -4.59 -15.59
C GLU A 26 8.00 -4.99 -14.20
N LEU A 27 7.22 -4.14 -13.52
CA LEU A 27 6.58 -4.51 -12.26
C LEU A 27 5.60 -5.69 -12.44
N LYS A 28 4.83 -5.71 -13.55
CA LYS A 28 3.98 -6.86 -13.90
C LYS A 28 4.79 -8.14 -14.13
N ARG A 29 6.02 -8.07 -14.65
CA ARG A 29 6.93 -9.23 -14.78
C ARG A 29 7.36 -9.77 -13.42
N ILE A 30 7.56 -8.89 -12.42
CA ILE A 30 7.81 -9.33 -11.04
C ILE A 30 6.59 -10.08 -10.51
N VAL A 31 5.39 -9.54 -10.71
CA VAL A 31 4.13 -10.20 -10.33
C VAL A 31 3.95 -11.53 -11.05
N GLU A 32 4.27 -11.61 -12.34
CA GLU A 32 4.24 -12.86 -13.12
C GLU A 32 5.18 -13.91 -12.51
N GLY A 33 6.40 -13.50 -12.12
CA GLY A 33 7.35 -14.37 -11.46
C GLY A 33 6.81 -15.03 -10.18
N ILE A 34 5.90 -14.36 -9.46
CA ILE A 34 5.35 -14.82 -8.18
C ILE A 34 4.00 -15.53 -8.38
N LEU A 35 3.04 -14.88 -9.05
CA LEU A 35 1.65 -15.32 -9.19
C LEU A 35 1.36 -16.08 -10.49
N LYS A 36 2.35 -16.20 -11.38
CA LYS A 36 2.29 -16.98 -12.63
C LYS A 36 1.16 -16.55 -13.58
N ARG A 37 0.84 -15.24 -13.58
CA ARG A 37 -0.09 -14.61 -14.52
C ARG A 37 0.71 -13.68 -15.43
N PRO A 38 0.58 -13.76 -16.76
CA PRO A 38 1.40 -12.96 -17.65
C PRO A 38 0.99 -11.48 -17.62
N PRO A 39 1.87 -10.51 -17.94
CA PRO A 39 1.59 -9.08 -17.81
C PRO A 39 0.31 -8.57 -18.51
N GLU A 40 -0.03 -9.14 -19.65
CA GLU A 40 -1.25 -8.84 -20.41
C GLU A 40 -2.54 -9.19 -19.65
N ASP A 41 -2.46 -10.12 -18.71
CA ASP A 41 -3.57 -10.53 -17.84
C ASP A 41 -3.59 -9.76 -16.52
N GLN A 42 -2.76 -8.73 -16.39
CA GLN A 42 -2.66 -7.92 -15.18
C GLN A 42 -3.05 -6.46 -15.43
N ARG A 43 -3.75 -5.87 -14.47
CA ARG A 43 -3.90 -4.42 -14.33
C ARG A 43 -3.34 -4.00 -12.98
N LEU A 44 -2.47 -2.99 -13.01
CA LEU A 44 -1.92 -2.37 -11.82
C LEU A 44 -2.56 -1.02 -11.59
N TYR A 45 -2.82 -0.68 -10.33
CA TYR A 45 -3.49 0.55 -9.94
C TYR A 45 -2.70 1.28 -8.88
N LYS A 46 -2.74 2.61 -8.92
CA LYS A 46 -2.45 3.45 -7.77
C LYS A 46 -3.77 4.06 -7.31
N ASP A 47 -4.18 3.75 -6.08
CA ASP A 47 -5.54 4.07 -5.62
C ASP A 47 -6.56 3.47 -6.62
N ASP A 48 -7.44 4.27 -7.21
CA ASP A 48 -8.39 3.82 -8.25
C ASP A 48 -7.88 4.06 -9.69
N GLN A 49 -6.68 4.62 -9.86
CA GLN A 49 -6.14 4.98 -11.16
C GLN A 49 -5.38 3.83 -11.80
N LEU A 50 -5.85 3.38 -12.97
CA LEU A 50 -5.15 2.40 -13.80
C LEU A 50 -3.80 2.95 -14.27
N LEU A 51 -2.75 2.16 -14.10
CA LEU A 51 -1.39 2.51 -14.50
C LEU A 51 -1.11 2.09 -15.94
N ASP A 52 -0.34 2.92 -16.65
CA ASP A 52 0.10 2.68 -18.02
C ASP A 52 1.43 1.92 -18.01
N ASP A 53 1.49 0.82 -18.77
CA ASP A 53 2.65 -0.07 -18.89
C ASP A 53 3.94 0.65 -19.29
N GLY A 54 3.83 1.73 -20.08
CA GLY A 54 4.99 2.52 -20.54
C GLY A 54 5.52 3.52 -19.52
N LYS A 55 4.80 3.80 -18.43
CA LYS A 55 5.23 4.77 -17.41
C LYS A 55 6.17 4.13 -16.40
N THR A 56 7.10 4.94 -15.88
CA THR A 56 7.91 4.53 -14.73
C THR A 56 7.10 4.60 -13.44
N LEU A 57 7.54 3.89 -12.40
CA LEU A 57 6.94 3.96 -11.08
C LEU A 57 6.99 5.39 -10.51
N GLY A 58 8.09 6.11 -10.76
CA GLY A 58 8.23 7.54 -10.44
C GLY A 58 7.18 8.41 -11.12
N ASP A 59 6.95 8.22 -12.43
CA ASP A 59 5.91 8.95 -13.19
C ASP A 59 4.49 8.63 -12.69
N CYS A 60 4.32 7.45 -12.08
CA CYS A 60 3.07 7.04 -11.43
C CYS A 60 2.93 7.58 -9.99
N GLY A 61 3.95 8.29 -9.46
CA GLY A 61 3.95 8.88 -8.12
C GLY A 61 4.51 7.98 -7.02
N PHE A 62 5.09 6.84 -7.37
CA PHE A 62 5.85 6.01 -6.43
C PHE A 62 7.29 6.51 -6.41
N THR A 63 7.63 7.25 -5.36
CA THR A 63 8.97 7.83 -5.18
C THR A 63 9.61 7.27 -3.92
N SER A 64 10.93 7.33 -3.84
CA SER A 64 11.66 6.95 -2.60
C SER A 64 11.20 7.69 -1.33
N GLN A 65 10.56 8.86 -1.47
CA GLN A 65 10.03 9.63 -0.35
C GLN A 65 8.66 9.13 0.11
N THR A 66 7.85 8.61 -0.79
CA THR A 66 6.46 8.17 -0.55
C THR A 66 6.32 6.66 -0.38
N ALA A 67 7.27 5.87 -0.88
CA ALA A 67 7.28 4.41 -0.86
C ALA A 67 8.50 3.90 -0.07
N ARG A 68 8.48 4.04 1.26
CA ARG A 68 9.61 3.74 2.15
C ARG A 68 9.56 2.31 2.69
N PRO A 69 10.67 1.69 3.13
CA PRO A 69 10.64 0.32 3.68
C PRO A 69 9.63 0.14 4.81
N GLN A 70 9.56 1.09 5.74
CA GLN A 70 8.67 1.08 6.90
C GLN A 70 7.24 1.54 6.59
N ALA A 71 7.02 2.14 5.41
CA ALA A 71 5.74 2.65 4.96
C ALA A 71 5.65 2.47 3.43
N PRO A 72 5.54 1.22 2.96
CA PRO A 72 5.54 0.93 1.53
C PRO A 72 4.27 1.44 0.86
N ALA A 73 4.38 1.87 -0.39
CA ALA A 73 3.23 2.34 -1.16
C ALA A 73 2.39 1.17 -1.65
N THR A 74 1.07 1.35 -1.71
CA THR A 74 0.15 0.30 -2.18
C THR A 74 -0.02 0.36 -3.70
N VAL A 75 0.07 -0.81 -4.33
CA VAL A 75 -0.27 -1.02 -5.74
C VAL A 75 -1.42 -2.01 -5.80
N GLY A 76 -2.56 -1.61 -6.34
CA GLY A 76 -3.69 -2.51 -6.58
C GLY A 76 -3.40 -3.44 -7.75
N LEU A 77 -3.83 -4.69 -7.68
CA LEU A 77 -3.70 -5.68 -8.75
C LEU A 77 -5.07 -6.30 -9.05
N ALA A 78 -5.42 -6.37 -10.34
CA ALA A 78 -6.57 -7.10 -10.84
C ALA A 78 -6.16 -8.00 -12.02
N PHE A 79 -6.70 -9.21 -12.08
CA PHE A 79 -6.45 -10.15 -13.16
C PHE A 79 -7.56 -10.18 -14.21
N ARG A 80 -7.19 -10.56 -15.42
CA ARG A 80 -8.13 -10.96 -16.48
C ARG A 80 -8.87 -12.24 -16.08
N ILE A 81 -10.20 -12.26 -16.21
CA ILE A 81 -11.06 -13.42 -15.93
C ILE A 81 -11.41 -14.15 -17.23
N THR A 82 -11.78 -13.41 -18.28
CA THR A 82 -12.08 -13.92 -19.62
C THR A 82 -11.37 -13.06 -20.66
N ASP A 83 -11.31 -13.50 -21.92
CA ASP A 83 -10.51 -12.85 -22.97
C ASP A 83 -10.74 -11.33 -23.07
N ASP A 84 -11.97 -10.86 -22.81
CA ASP A 84 -12.38 -9.45 -22.90
C ASP A 84 -12.64 -8.76 -21.54
N ALA A 85 -12.52 -9.45 -20.40
CA ALA A 85 -12.91 -8.90 -19.10
C ALA A 85 -11.87 -9.09 -17.99
N PHE A 86 -11.63 -8.02 -17.24
CA PHE A 86 -10.85 -8.01 -16.00
C PHE A 86 -11.78 -8.01 -14.79
N GLU A 87 -11.32 -8.62 -13.70
CA GLU A 87 -11.98 -8.47 -12.41
C GLU A 87 -11.94 -7.00 -11.95
N GLN A 88 -12.91 -6.63 -11.12
CA GLN A 88 -12.88 -5.34 -10.45
C GLN A 88 -11.72 -5.29 -9.46
N LEU A 89 -11.08 -4.13 -9.33
CA LEU A 89 -10.08 -3.92 -8.28
C LEU A 89 -10.75 -4.16 -6.92
N GLN A 90 -10.30 -5.20 -6.22
CA GLN A 90 -10.74 -5.52 -4.87
C GLN A 90 -9.53 -5.75 -3.98
N VAL A 91 -9.46 -5.01 -2.88
CA VAL A 91 -8.43 -5.15 -1.85
C VAL A 91 -9.14 -5.30 -0.52
N ASP A 92 -9.01 -6.46 0.12
CA ASP A 92 -9.65 -6.68 1.42
C ASP A 92 -8.89 -5.90 2.51
N PRO A 93 -9.59 -5.18 3.39
CA PRO A 93 -8.93 -4.45 4.47
C PRO A 93 -8.23 -5.43 5.42
N PHE A 94 -7.13 -4.99 6.03
CA PHE A 94 -6.54 -5.72 7.14
C PHE A 94 -7.48 -5.69 8.36
N SER A 95 -7.20 -6.55 9.34
CA SER A 95 -7.92 -6.53 10.61
C SER A 95 -7.73 -5.20 11.34
N ASN A 96 -8.76 -4.77 12.07
CA ASN A 96 -8.64 -3.63 12.97
C ASN A 96 -7.88 -4.02 14.25
N PRO A 97 -7.08 -3.11 14.83
CA PRO A 97 -6.47 -3.34 16.13
C PRO A 97 -7.53 -3.50 17.23
N PRO A 98 -7.23 -4.22 18.34
CA PRO A 98 -8.10 -4.27 19.50
C PRO A 98 -8.18 -2.90 20.19
N GLU A 99 -9.15 -2.74 21.10
CA GLU A 99 -9.21 -1.56 21.94
C GLU A 99 -7.91 -1.38 22.75
N LEU A 100 -7.47 -0.13 22.85
CA LEU A 100 -6.28 0.22 23.62
C LEU A 100 -6.53 -0.05 25.11
N PRO A 101 -5.71 -0.88 25.79
CA PRO A 101 -5.85 -1.13 27.21
C PRO A 101 -5.78 0.16 28.02
N ASP A 102 -6.52 0.25 29.13
CA ASP A 102 -6.58 1.48 29.95
C ASP A 102 -5.21 1.96 30.44
N VAL A 103 -4.28 1.03 30.73
CA VAL A 103 -2.90 1.34 31.13
C VAL A 103 -2.06 2.00 30.03
N MET A 104 -2.49 1.91 28.78
CA MET A 104 -1.83 2.54 27.62
C MET A 104 -2.55 3.82 27.16
N LYS A 105 -3.75 4.11 27.69
CA LYS A 105 -4.44 5.37 27.42
C LYS A 105 -3.67 6.51 28.11
N PRO A 106 -3.60 7.72 27.51
CA PRO A 106 -3.03 8.87 28.19
C PRO A 106 -3.71 9.05 29.56
N GLN A 107 -2.92 9.12 30.63
CA GLN A 107 -3.46 9.53 31.91
C GLN A 107 -3.73 11.03 31.82
N ASP A 108 -4.98 11.46 31.98
CA ASP A 108 -5.32 12.87 32.12
C ASP A 108 -4.44 13.46 33.22
N SER A 109 -3.45 14.26 32.82
CA SER A 109 -2.51 14.90 33.72
C SER A 109 -3.18 16.13 34.33
N GLY A 110 -4.29 15.90 35.04
CA GLY A 110 -5.16 16.93 35.59
C GLY A 110 -5.39 16.74 37.07
N SER A 111 -4.33 16.84 37.89
CA SER A 111 -4.43 17.11 39.34
C SER A 111 -3.07 17.54 39.93
N THR A 112 -2.48 18.62 39.40
CA THR A 112 -1.54 19.46 40.16
C THR A 112 -1.81 20.93 39.83
N ALA A 113 -2.74 21.54 40.55
CA ALA A 113 -2.81 22.99 40.69
C ALA A 113 -3.13 23.30 42.15
N ASN A 114 -2.14 23.86 42.84
CA ASN A 114 -2.27 24.48 44.15
C ASN A 114 -3.41 25.50 44.14
N GLU A 115 -4.33 25.41 45.10
CA GLU A 115 -4.98 26.58 45.69
C GLU A 115 -4.61 26.63 47.17
N GLN A 116 -3.37 27.05 47.44
CA GLN A 116 -3.11 27.87 48.61
C GLN A 116 -3.65 29.27 48.29
N SER A 117 -4.82 29.61 48.81
CA SER A 117 -5.22 30.99 49.04
C SER A 117 -5.69 31.13 50.48
N VAL A 118 -4.86 31.85 51.21
CA VAL A 118 -5.03 32.45 52.54
C VAL A 118 -6.43 33.07 52.71
N GLN A 119 -7.19 32.62 53.70
CA GLN A 119 -7.79 33.50 54.73
C GLN A 119 -8.21 32.72 55.98
#